data_AF-A0A9W8MKZ8-F1
#
_entry.id   AF-A0A9W8MKZ8-F1
#
_cell.length_a   1.000
_cell.length_b   1.000
_cell.length_c   1.000
_cell.angle_alpha   90.00
_cell.angle_beta   90.00
_cell.angle_gamma   90.00
#
_symmetry.space_group_name_H-M   'P 1'
#
loop_
_entity.id
_entity.type
_entity.pdbx_description
1 polymer ?
#
loop_
_entity_poly.entity_id
_entity_poly.type
_entity_poly.pdbx_seq_one_letter_code
_entity_poly.pdbx_strand_id
1 'polypeptide(L)'
;MSFENGKIYKLINFKTGSAVTLKSMMGNIVGDKFEGGQNQLWEAQIAPTGFWCLKNVQHGLFLGIKKGEAAVDGVAIRGVSQPFDWTLKDGGSSPPSLKLSVPFAKQVLDLDNNGGWANGIKINLYSDNGANQQRWIIDSDITFEAPVKTGKIYKIIGSKSGTVVHLENDNKAAGYVFNAGQNQKWEASQDERTGYWFFKNPWSGLYMGIAGDTSAADCWTRIIGVPKPFAWDIVPERANGANGKSYR
;
A
#
# COMPACT_ATOMS: atom_id res chain seq x y z
N MET A 1 13.09 -18.76 8.34
CA MET A 1 12.51 -17.43 8.02
C MET A 1 11.53 -17.09 9.13
N SER A 2 11.64 -15.91 9.75
CA SER A 2 10.79 -15.47 10.86
C SER A 2 10.54 -13.97 10.75
N PHE A 3 9.51 -13.49 11.43
CA PHE A 3 9.32 -12.07 11.62
C PHE A 3 10.30 -11.49 12.65
N GLU A 4 10.54 -10.19 12.54
CA GLU A 4 11.18 -9.35 13.54
C GLU A 4 10.13 -8.38 14.10
N ASN A 5 10.14 -8.16 15.42
CA ASN A 5 9.18 -7.29 16.08
C ASN A 5 9.32 -5.84 15.62
N GLY A 6 8.20 -5.21 15.24
CA GLY A 6 8.13 -3.85 14.70
C GLY A 6 8.52 -3.74 13.23
N LYS A 7 8.89 -4.83 12.56
CA LYS A 7 9.32 -4.79 11.15
C LYS A 7 8.13 -4.92 10.20
N ILE A 8 8.19 -4.19 9.09
CA ILE A 8 7.14 -4.15 8.07
C ILE A 8 7.46 -5.15 6.95
N TYR A 9 6.44 -5.88 6.52
CA TYR A 9 6.54 -6.89 5.48
C TYR A 9 5.42 -6.71 4.45
N LYS A 10 5.70 -7.15 3.21
CA LYS A 10 4.66 -7.59 2.28
C LYS A 10 4.51 -9.11 2.40
N LEU A 11 3.26 -9.59 2.39
CA LEU A 11 2.93 -11.01 2.44
C LEU A 11 2.43 -11.44 1.05
N ILE A 12 3.25 -12.20 0.34
CA ILE A 12 2.99 -12.61 -1.05
C ILE A 12 2.62 -14.08 -1.10
N ASN A 13 1.47 -14.40 -1.69
CA ASN A 13 1.04 -15.77 -1.87
C ASN A 13 1.96 -16.51 -2.84
N PHE A 14 2.46 -17.67 -2.43
CA PHE A 14 3.40 -18.46 -3.23
C PHE A 14 2.83 -18.92 -4.57
N LYS A 15 1.54 -19.28 -4.62
CA LYS A 15 0.90 -19.82 -5.84
C LYS A 15 0.62 -18.75 -6.90
N THR A 16 0.24 -17.55 -6.48
CA THR A 16 -0.29 -16.52 -7.40
C THR A 16 0.56 -15.27 -7.49
N GLY A 17 1.45 -15.02 -6.53
CA GLY A 17 2.15 -13.74 -6.40
C GLY A 17 1.28 -12.60 -5.88
N SER A 18 0.05 -12.88 -5.43
CA SER A 18 -0.85 -11.85 -4.88
C SER A 18 -0.46 -11.46 -3.45
N ALA A 19 -0.52 -10.17 -3.15
CA ALA A 19 -0.30 -9.60 -1.82
C ALA A 19 -1.56 -9.60 -0.97
N VAL A 20 -1.40 -9.87 0.33
CA VAL A 20 -2.44 -9.67 1.35
C VAL A 20 -2.76 -8.18 1.45
N THR A 21 -3.97 -7.80 1.05
CA THR A 21 -4.40 -6.40 0.92
C THR A 21 -5.62 -6.11 1.76
N LEU A 22 -5.58 -5.04 2.57
CA LEU A 22 -6.74 -4.51 3.29
C LEU A 22 -7.39 -3.39 2.48
N LYS A 23 -8.47 -3.69 1.76
CA LYS A 23 -9.08 -2.75 0.81
C LYS A 23 -9.72 -1.52 1.46
N SER A 24 -10.17 -1.62 2.71
CA SER A 24 -10.84 -0.52 3.40
C SER A 24 -10.91 -0.74 4.91
N MET A 25 -11.24 0.33 5.65
CA MET A 25 -11.53 0.29 7.08
C MET A 25 -12.72 -0.60 7.47
N MET A 26 -13.55 -1.05 6.51
CA MET A 26 -14.60 -2.05 6.76
C MET A 26 -14.05 -3.47 6.96
N GLY A 27 -12.72 -3.64 6.90
CA GLY A 27 -12.07 -4.91 7.22
C GLY A 27 -12.03 -5.91 6.07
N ASN A 28 -12.17 -5.47 4.82
CA ASN A 28 -12.13 -6.36 3.66
C ASN A 28 -10.69 -6.76 3.30
N ILE A 29 -10.34 -8.03 3.53
CA ILE A 29 -9.02 -8.61 3.19
C ILE A 29 -9.15 -9.47 1.94
N VAL A 30 -8.25 -9.27 0.98
CA VAL A 30 -8.18 -10.03 -0.26
C VAL A 30 -6.73 -10.23 -0.70
N GLY A 31 -6.52 -11.15 -1.63
CA GLY A 31 -5.30 -11.23 -2.44
C GLY A 31 -5.45 -10.37 -3.68
N ASP A 32 -4.60 -9.38 -3.82
CA ASP A 32 -4.50 -8.54 -5.02
C ASP A 32 -3.09 -8.54 -5.58
N LYS A 33 -2.92 -8.05 -6.80
CA LYS A 33 -1.60 -7.62 -7.28
C LYS A 33 -0.96 -6.64 -6.29
N PHE A 34 0.32 -6.83 -6.00
CA PHE A 34 1.09 -5.86 -5.23
C PHE A 34 1.30 -4.57 -6.03
N GLU A 35 0.78 -3.47 -5.52
CA GLU A 35 0.81 -2.13 -6.08
C GLU A 35 1.60 -1.15 -5.20
N GLY A 36 2.07 -1.58 -4.03
CA GLY A 36 2.97 -0.80 -3.17
C GLY A 36 2.26 0.14 -2.21
N GLY A 37 0.92 0.07 -2.16
CA GLY A 37 0.14 0.84 -1.19
C GLY A 37 0.39 0.37 0.24
N GLN A 38 0.30 1.30 1.20
CA GLN A 38 0.43 0.99 2.62
C GLN A 38 -0.63 -0.02 3.11
N ASN A 39 -1.77 -0.12 2.44
CA ASN A 39 -2.79 -1.16 2.67
C ASN A 39 -2.33 -2.59 2.35
N GLN A 40 -1.19 -2.76 1.68
CA GLN A 40 -0.59 -4.07 1.36
C GLN A 40 0.62 -4.39 2.24
N LEU A 41 0.93 -3.51 3.20
CA LEU A 41 2.04 -3.63 4.13
C LEU A 41 1.54 -3.95 5.53
N TRP A 42 2.28 -4.79 6.22
CA TRP A 42 1.92 -5.35 7.52
C TRP A 42 3.10 -5.26 8.47
N GLU A 43 2.93 -4.54 9.57
CA GLU A 43 3.87 -4.51 10.69
C GLU A 43 3.68 -5.77 11.54
N ALA A 44 4.75 -6.54 11.72
CA ALA A 44 4.75 -7.70 12.59
C ALA A 44 5.03 -7.28 14.04
N GLN A 45 4.16 -7.70 14.95
CA GLN A 45 4.24 -7.38 16.37
C GLN A 45 4.15 -8.66 17.20
N ILE A 46 4.84 -8.71 18.34
CA ILE A 46 4.71 -9.79 19.31
C ILE A 46 3.58 -9.42 20.29
N ALA A 47 2.53 -10.22 20.32
CA ALA A 47 1.45 -10.09 21.29
C ALA A 47 1.93 -10.48 22.71
N PRO A 48 1.26 -10.02 23.79
CA PRO A 48 1.59 -10.43 25.16
C PRO A 48 1.56 -11.95 25.39
N THR A 49 0.82 -12.68 24.54
CA THR A 49 0.75 -14.14 24.52
C THR A 49 1.99 -14.82 23.93
N GLY A 50 2.92 -14.05 23.36
CA GLY A 50 4.12 -14.54 22.67
C GLY A 50 3.91 -14.92 21.21
N PHE A 51 2.68 -14.82 20.70
CA PHE A 51 2.35 -15.05 19.29
C PHE A 51 2.56 -13.80 18.43
N TRP A 52 2.58 -13.97 17.11
CA TRP A 52 2.67 -12.86 16.18
C TRP A 52 1.30 -12.27 15.90
N CYS A 53 1.20 -10.96 15.81
CA CYS A 53 0.09 -10.26 15.19
C CYS A 53 0.60 -9.37 14.05
N LEU A 54 -0.23 -9.17 13.04
CA LEU A 54 0.12 -8.44 11.82
C LEU A 54 -0.80 -7.25 11.70
N LYS A 55 -0.28 -6.04 11.89
CA LYS A 55 -1.03 -4.79 11.84
C LYS A 55 -0.86 -4.12 10.50
N ASN A 56 -1.96 -3.78 9.84
CA ASN A 56 -1.92 -3.06 8.57
C ASN A 56 -1.35 -1.65 8.75
N VAL A 57 -0.44 -1.24 7.87
CA VAL A 57 0.22 0.07 7.97
C VAL A 57 -0.73 1.23 7.70
N GLN A 58 -1.62 1.10 6.71
CA GLN A 58 -2.53 2.20 6.32
C GLN A 58 -3.70 2.40 7.30
N HIS A 59 -4.31 1.31 7.75
CA HIS A 59 -5.57 1.38 8.50
C HIS A 59 -5.45 0.96 9.97
N GLY A 60 -4.29 0.43 10.39
CA GLY A 60 -4.05 0.03 11.77
C GLY A 60 -4.86 -1.17 12.26
N LEU A 61 -5.58 -1.87 11.38
CA LEU A 61 -6.33 -3.09 11.70
C LEU A 61 -5.42 -4.33 11.61
N PHE A 62 -5.69 -5.34 12.42
CA PHE A 62 -4.94 -6.59 12.45
C PHE A 62 -5.50 -7.62 11.47
N LEU A 63 -4.62 -8.42 10.87
CA LEU A 63 -5.00 -9.56 10.03
C LEU A 63 -5.55 -10.69 10.91
N GLY A 64 -6.84 -11.01 10.81
CA GLY A 64 -7.44 -12.07 11.64
C GLY A 64 -8.87 -12.43 11.25
N ILE A 65 -9.59 -13.07 12.16
CA ILE A 65 -11.05 -13.34 12.04
C ILE A 65 -11.83 -12.52 13.06
N LYS A 66 -13.13 -12.33 12.87
CA LYS A 66 -13.91 -11.46 13.77
C LYS A 66 -13.93 -12.04 15.19
N LYS A 67 -13.98 -11.17 16.19
CA LYS A 67 -14.08 -11.57 17.59
C LYS A 67 -15.28 -12.50 17.81
N GLY A 68 -15.03 -13.66 18.41
CA GLY A 68 -16.04 -14.67 18.70
C GLY A 68 -16.29 -15.68 17.58
N GLU A 69 -15.68 -15.51 16.39
CA GLU A 69 -15.72 -16.54 15.35
C GLU A 69 -14.78 -17.70 15.71
N ALA A 70 -15.24 -18.93 15.47
CA ALA A 70 -14.40 -20.12 15.59
C ALA A 70 -13.45 -20.21 14.38
N ALA A 71 -12.21 -20.64 14.62
CA ALA A 71 -11.24 -20.92 13.57
C ALA A 71 -11.58 -22.24 12.87
N VAL A 72 -12.46 -22.18 11.87
CA VAL A 72 -12.86 -23.33 11.03
C VAL A 72 -12.71 -23.00 9.55
N ASP A 73 -12.80 -24.03 8.72
CA ASP A 73 -12.57 -23.90 7.28
C ASP A 73 -13.61 -22.98 6.61
N GLY A 74 -13.13 -22.12 5.71
CA GLY A 74 -13.95 -21.19 4.93
C GLY A 74 -14.23 -19.83 5.61
N VAL A 75 -13.89 -19.68 6.90
CA VAL A 75 -14.03 -18.41 7.64
C VAL A 75 -13.16 -17.34 6.97
N ALA A 76 -13.77 -16.21 6.62
CA ALA A 76 -13.08 -15.15 5.91
C ALA A 76 -12.11 -14.40 6.83
N ILE A 77 -10.92 -14.12 6.32
CA ILE A 77 -9.98 -13.23 6.98
C ILE A 77 -10.45 -11.79 6.81
N ARG A 78 -10.26 -10.99 7.86
CA ARG A 78 -10.73 -9.61 7.99
C ARG A 78 -9.65 -8.74 8.63
N GLY A 79 -9.78 -7.44 8.41
CA GLY A 79 -9.14 -6.43 9.26
C GLY A 79 -9.92 -6.32 10.56
N VAL A 80 -9.31 -6.60 11.70
CA VAL A 80 -9.95 -6.57 13.02
C VAL A 80 -9.26 -5.57 13.96
N SER A 81 -10.03 -4.98 14.88
CA SER A 81 -9.52 -3.92 15.77
C SER A 81 -8.66 -4.44 16.92
N GLN A 82 -8.75 -5.73 17.25
CA GLN A 82 -7.95 -6.37 18.30
C GLN A 82 -6.85 -7.22 17.67
N PRO A 83 -5.68 -7.34 18.30
CA PRO A 83 -4.64 -8.26 17.86
C PRO A 83 -5.20 -9.68 17.70
N PHE A 84 -4.79 -10.34 16.62
CA PHE A 84 -5.11 -11.73 16.36
C PHE A 84 -3.81 -12.53 16.28
N ASP A 85 -3.76 -13.62 17.04
CA ASP A 85 -2.54 -14.39 17.25
C ASP A 85 -2.30 -15.36 16.09
N TRP A 86 -1.06 -15.35 15.59
CA TRP A 86 -0.55 -16.24 14.56
C TRP A 86 0.69 -16.98 15.05
N THR A 87 0.78 -18.26 14.70
CA THR A 87 1.99 -19.07 14.79
C THR A 87 2.58 -19.24 13.39
N LEU A 88 3.92 -19.21 13.29
CA LEU A 88 4.62 -19.45 12.02
C LEU A 88 4.96 -20.95 11.90
N LYS A 89 4.64 -21.54 10.75
CA LYS A 89 5.16 -22.86 10.35
C LYS A 89 6.04 -22.70 9.12
N ASP A 90 7.00 -23.62 8.96
CA ASP A 90 7.80 -23.66 7.75
C ASP A 90 6.92 -23.93 6.52
N GLY A 91 7.10 -23.12 5.50
CA GLY A 91 6.45 -23.26 4.21
C GLY A 91 7.35 -23.92 3.18
N GLY A 92 8.65 -24.10 3.44
CA GLY A 92 9.64 -24.65 2.52
C GLY A 92 10.61 -23.58 1.99
N SER A 93 11.72 -24.03 1.39
CA SER A 93 12.94 -23.24 1.20
C SER A 93 13.20 -22.73 -0.22
N SER A 94 12.40 -23.08 -1.22
CA SER A 94 12.62 -22.68 -2.62
C SER A 94 11.36 -22.18 -3.33
N PRO A 95 11.15 -20.85 -3.43
CA PRO A 95 11.75 -19.83 -2.54
C PRO A 95 11.34 -20.02 -1.07
N PRO A 96 12.10 -19.44 -0.11
CA PRO A 96 11.74 -19.47 1.30
C PRO A 96 10.34 -18.90 1.54
N SER A 97 9.52 -19.64 2.28
CA SER A 97 8.12 -19.32 2.55
C SER A 97 7.71 -19.81 3.93
N LEU A 98 6.61 -19.28 4.46
CA LEU A 98 6.02 -19.69 5.71
C LEU A 98 4.53 -19.96 5.56
N LYS A 99 3.93 -20.58 6.58
CA LYS A 99 2.48 -20.62 6.78
C LYS A 99 2.12 -19.87 8.05
N LEU A 100 1.05 -19.08 8.00
CA LEU A 100 0.44 -18.46 9.16
C LEU A 100 -0.65 -19.38 9.70
N SER A 101 -0.46 -19.91 10.90
CA SER A 101 -1.38 -20.86 11.55
C SER A 101 -2.07 -20.21 12.74
N VAL A 102 -3.36 -20.51 12.92
CA VAL A 102 -4.06 -20.13 14.16
C VAL A 102 -3.54 -21.01 15.31
N PRO A 103 -3.11 -20.42 16.45
CA PRO A 103 -2.63 -21.20 17.59
C PRO A 103 -3.65 -22.25 18.02
N PHE A 104 -3.16 -23.46 18.33
CA PHE A 104 -3.97 -24.59 18.81
C PHE A 104 -5.09 -25.06 17.86
N ALA A 105 -5.06 -24.64 16.60
CA ALA A 105 -6.02 -25.04 15.58
C ALA A 105 -5.30 -25.63 14.35
N LYS A 106 -6.06 -26.30 13.47
CA LYS A 106 -5.53 -26.87 12.22
C LYS A 106 -5.52 -25.87 11.06
N GLN A 107 -6.17 -24.72 11.27
CA GLN A 107 -6.42 -23.72 10.27
C GLN A 107 -5.19 -22.85 10.00
N VAL A 108 -4.96 -22.59 8.73
CA VAL A 108 -3.91 -21.71 8.22
C VAL A 108 -4.49 -20.65 7.30
N LEU A 109 -3.74 -19.57 7.08
CA LEU A 109 -4.06 -18.54 6.11
C LEU A 109 -4.03 -19.13 4.69
N ASP A 110 -5.18 -19.11 4.01
CA ASP A 110 -5.37 -19.72 2.70
C ASP A 110 -5.93 -18.68 1.71
N LEU A 111 -5.33 -18.66 0.51
CA LEU A 111 -5.82 -17.87 -0.61
C LEU A 111 -6.73 -18.77 -1.48
N ASP A 112 -8.04 -18.49 -1.48
CA ASP A 112 -9.08 -19.29 -2.12
C ASP A 112 -9.06 -19.12 -3.65
N ASN A 113 -8.04 -19.68 -4.29
CA ASN A 113 -7.68 -19.41 -5.68
C ASN A 113 -7.95 -20.58 -6.64
N ASN A 114 -9.08 -21.28 -6.44
CA ASN A 114 -9.46 -22.43 -7.26
C ASN A 114 -9.49 -22.14 -8.79
N GLY A 115 -9.51 -20.87 -9.22
CA GLY A 115 -9.46 -20.44 -10.63
C GLY A 115 -8.14 -19.79 -11.11
N GLY A 116 -7.07 -19.75 -10.31
CA GLY A 116 -5.81 -19.10 -10.68
C GLY A 116 -5.68 -17.64 -10.23
N TRP A 117 -4.85 -16.85 -10.91
CA TRP A 117 -4.60 -15.45 -10.56
C TRP A 117 -5.75 -14.53 -10.98
N ALA A 118 -6.17 -13.68 -10.06
CA ALA A 118 -7.11 -12.58 -10.23
C ALA A 118 -6.89 -11.54 -9.11
N ASN A 119 -7.44 -10.34 -9.27
CA ASN A 119 -7.56 -9.40 -8.14
C ASN A 119 -8.80 -9.73 -7.31
N GLY A 120 -8.76 -9.39 -6.02
CA GLY A 120 -9.87 -9.61 -5.11
C GLY A 120 -10.07 -11.07 -4.69
N ILE A 121 -9.03 -11.92 -4.79
CA ILE A 121 -9.17 -13.33 -4.37
C ILE A 121 -9.46 -13.37 -2.88
N LYS A 122 -10.49 -14.14 -2.49
CA LYS A 122 -10.85 -14.30 -1.09
C LYS A 122 -9.68 -14.92 -0.31
N ILE A 123 -9.39 -14.36 0.86
CA ILE A 123 -8.49 -14.98 1.84
C ILE A 123 -9.34 -15.51 2.98
N ASN A 124 -9.14 -16.77 3.33
CA ASN A 124 -9.89 -17.46 4.37
C ASN A 124 -8.96 -18.28 5.27
N LEU A 125 -9.54 -18.86 6.31
CA LEU A 125 -8.95 -19.96 7.04
C LEU A 125 -9.30 -21.27 6.35
N TYR A 126 -8.33 -22.17 6.26
CA TYR A 126 -8.56 -23.53 5.79
C TYR A 126 -7.65 -24.51 6.50
N SER A 127 -8.07 -25.76 6.62
CA SER A 127 -7.26 -26.83 7.18
C SER A 127 -5.92 -26.94 6.43
N ASP A 128 -4.82 -27.01 7.18
CA ASP A 128 -3.48 -27.18 6.61
C ASP A 128 -3.42 -28.46 5.76
N ASN A 129 -3.26 -28.30 4.45
CA ASN A 129 -3.18 -29.39 3.48
C ASN A 129 -1.89 -29.33 2.65
N GLY A 130 -0.96 -28.42 3.00
CA GLY A 130 0.32 -28.27 2.31
C GLY A 130 0.24 -27.61 0.93
N ALA A 131 -0.93 -27.14 0.51
CA ALA A 131 -1.07 -26.54 -0.82
C ALA A 131 -0.32 -25.21 -0.95
N ASN A 132 0.09 -24.89 -2.18
CA ASN A 132 0.84 -23.67 -2.47
C ASN A 132 0.05 -22.38 -2.15
N GLN A 133 -1.28 -22.42 -2.13
CA GLN A 133 -2.08 -21.26 -1.70
C GLN A 133 -2.03 -20.98 -0.19
N GLN A 134 -1.48 -21.89 0.61
CA GLN A 134 -1.30 -21.73 2.06
C GLN A 134 0.11 -21.24 2.43
N ARG A 135 0.97 -21.05 1.43
CA ARG A 135 2.37 -20.64 1.57
C ARG A 135 2.51 -19.16 1.24
N TRP A 136 3.24 -18.45 2.08
CA TRP A 136 3.42 -17.01 2.01
C TRP A 136 4.91 -16.67 2.05
N ILE A 137 5.35 -15.95 1.03
CA ILE A 137 6.67 -15.34 0.99
C ILE A 137 6.56 -14.03 1.76
N ILE A 138 7.39 -13.87 2.78
CA ILE A 138 7.51 -12.60 3.50
C ILE A 138 8.75 -11.88 3.00
N ASP A 139 8.58 -10.61 2.70
CA ASP A 139 9.66 -9.80 2.18
C ASP A 139 9.64 -8.43 2.88
N SER A 140 10.76 -8.14 3.53
CA SER A 140 11.01 -6.86 4.23
C SER A 140 11.78 -5.87 3.39
N ASP A 141 12.20 -6.27 2.18
CA ASP A 141 12.64 -5.32 1.17
C ASP A 141 11.41 -4.58 0.64
N ILE A 142 11.05 -3.58 1.43
CA ILE A 142 10.06 -2.56 1.13
C ILE A 142 10.69 -1.41 0.35
N THR A 143 11.89 -1.58 -0.24
CA THR A 143 12.46 -0.57 -1.15
C THR A 143 11.57 -0.47 -2.37
N PHE A 144 10.61 0.42 -2.22
CA PHE A 144 9.91 1.04 -3.30
C PHE A 144 10.81 2.21 -3.68
N GLU A 145 11.37 2.23 -4.90
CA GLU A 145 11.88 3.50 -5.40
C GLU A 145 10.67 4.44 -5.43
N ALA A 146 10.63 5.36 -4.47
CA ALA A 146 9.63 6.41 -4.49
C ALA A 146 9.67 7.04 -5.89
N PRO A 147 8.52 7.19 -6.58
CA PRO A 147 8.47 7.79 -7.93
C PRO A 147 9.03 9.21 -7.92
N VAL A 148 9.18 9.78 -6.72
CA VAL A 148 9.66 11.10 -6.42
C VAL A 148 10.85 10.97 -5.45
N LYS A 149 11.86 11.82 -5.60
CA LYS A 149 13.06 11.89 -4.75
C LYS A 149 13.17 13.31 -4.17
N THR A 150 13.47 13.43 -2.89
CA THR A 150 13.66 14.74 -2.22
C THR A 150 14.72 15.57 -2.93
N GLY A 151 14.44 16.86 -3.12
CA GLY A 151 15.31 17.84 -3.79
C GLY A 151 15.36 17.69 -5.31
N LYS A 152 14.58 16.78 -5.92
CA LYS A 152 14.45 16.68 -7.38
C LYS A 152 13.29 17.55 -7.88
N ILE A 153 13.49 18.10 -9.08
CA ILE A 153 12.52 18.93 -9.78
C ILE A 153 11.82 18.08 -10.83
N TYR A 154 10.48 18.13 -10.83
CA TYR A 154 9.62 17.37 -11.71
C TYR A 154 8.74 18.28 -12.58
N LYS A 155 8.35 17.76 -13.74
CA LYS A 155 7.11 18.16 -14.42
C LYS A 155 6.07 17.08 -14.15
N ILE A 156 4.86 17.48 -13.80
CA ILE A 156 3.75 16.55 -13.54
C ILE A 156 2.85 16.59 -14.77
N ILE A 157 2.66 15.45 -15.44
CA ILE A 157 1.98 15.36 -16.75
C ILE A 157 0.64 14.65 -16.56
N GLY A 158 -0.43 15.25 -17.06
CA GLY A 158 -1.73 14.58 -17.14
C GLY A 158 -1.69 13.46 -18.17
N SER A 159 -1.88 12.21 -17.74
CA SER A 159 -1.75 11.02 -18.61
C SER A 159 -2.65 11.05 -19.84
N LYS A 160 -3.85 11.64 -19.73
CA LYS A 160 -4.81 11.77 -20.84
C LYS A 160 -4.55 12.96 -21.75
N SER A 161 -4.19 14.12 -21.18
CA SER A 161 -4.05 15.37 -21.95
C SER A 161 -2.65 15.60 -22.49
N GLY A 162 -1.62 14.97 -21.90
CA GLY A 162 -0.21 15.24 -22.18
C GLY A 162 0.27 16.62 -21.70
N THR A 163 -0.62 17.44 -21.12
CA THR A 163 -0.29 18.77 -20.59
C THR A 163 0.38 18.65 -19.21
N VAL A 164 1.24 19.62 -18.89
CA VAL A 164 1.88 19.71 -17.58
C VAL A 164 1.07 20.57 -16.61
N VAL A 165 1.18 20.29 -15.32
CA VAL A 165 0.66 21.16 -14.26
C VAL A 165 1.45 22.48 -14.26
N HIS A 166 0.77 23.54 -14.65
CA HIS A 166 1.27 24.90 -14.79
C HIS A 166 0.64 25.78 -13.73
N LEU A 167 1.45 26.59 -13.04
CA LEU A 167 0.98 27.60 -12.10
C LEU A 167 0.81 28.95 -12.81
N GLU A 168 -0.42 29.45 -12.82
CA GLU A 168 -0.80 30.73 -13.43
C GLU A 168 -0.49 31.91 -12.50
N ASN A 169 -0.48 33.14 -13.05
CA ASN A 169 -0.17 34.37 -12.29
C ASN A 169 -1.20 34.68 -11.19
N ASP A 170 -2.41 34.12 -11.26
CA ASP A 170 -3.45 34.24 -10.25
C ASP A 170 -3.43 33.08 -9.23
N ASN A 171 -2.30 32.37 -9.15
CA ASN A 171 -2.04 31.20 -8.32
C ASN A 171 -2.86 29.96 -8.66
N LYS A 172 -3.64 29.93 -9.74
CA LYS A 172 -4.37 28.72 -10.12
C LYS A 172 -3.42 27.72 -10.78
N ALA A 173 -3.61 26.43 -10.48
CA ALA A 173 -2.99 25.37 -11.26
C ALA A 173 -3.91 24.98 -12.43
N ALA A 174 -3.34 24.84 -13.62
CA ALA A 174 -4.02 24.44 -14.84
C ALA A 174 -3.14 23.50 -15.67
N GLY A 175 -3.75 22.79 -16.63
CA GLY A 175 -3.01 22.03 -17.63
C GLY A 175 -2.53 22.94 -18.76
N TYR A 176 -1.23 22.94 -19.07
CA TYR A 176 -0.68 23.70 -20.20
C TYR A 176 0.34 22.88 -21.01
N VAL A 177 0.57 23.26 -22.26
CA VAL A 177 1.63 22.64 -23.09
C VAL A 177 2.99 22.92 -22.46
N PHE A 178 3.85 21.90 -22.37
CA PHE A 178 5.17 22.08 -21.78
C PHE A 178 6.02 23.05 -22.62
N ASN A 179 6.47 24.14 -22.00
CA ASN A 179 7.29 25.19 -22.60
C ASN A 179 8.57 25.45 -21.78
N ALA A 180 8.93 24.53 -20.88
CA ALA A 180 10.08 24.62 -19.98
C ALA A 180 10.09 25.81 -19.01
N GLY A 181 8.97 26.55 -18.89
CA GLY A 181 8.78 27.61 -17.92
C GLY A 181 8.97 27.13 -16.48
N GLN A 182 9.51 28.00 -15.63
CA GLN A 182 9.74 27.66 -14.21
C GLN A 182 8.43 27.46 -13.43
N ASN A 183 7.34 28.05 -13.90
CA ASN A 183 5.98 27.84 -13.38
C ASN A 183 5.38 26.48 -13.77
N GLN A 184 6.08 25.64 -14.54
CA GLN A 184 5.70 24.26 -14.89
C GLN A 184 6.53 23.20 -14.16
N LYS A 185 7.35 23.63 -13.18
CA LYS A 185 8.28 22.79 -12.44
C LYS A 185 7.88 22.72 -10.97
N TRP A 186 8.14 21.58 -10.36
CA TRP A 186 7.75 21.29 -8.98
C TRP A 186 8.89 20.55 -8.28
N GLU A 187 9.52 21.19 -7.30
CA GLU A 187 10.53 20.60 -6.44
C GLU A 187 9.86 19.77 -5.35
N ALA A 188 10.28 18.51 -5.22
CA ALA A 188 9.72 17.60 -4.26
C ALA A 188 10.50 17.58 -2.94
N SER A 189 9.77 17.49 -1.84
CA SER A 189 10.31 17.22 -0.50
C SER A 189 9.37 16.26 0.23
N GLN A 190 9.88 15.53 1.22
CA GLN A 190 9.10 14.57 2.01
C GLN A 190 9.22 14.89 3.49
N ASP A 191 8.12 14.76 4.23
CA ASP A 191 8.16 14.70 5.70
C ASP A 191 8.58 13.29 6.11
N GLU A 192 9.79 13.15 6.65
CA GLU A 192 10.34 11.85 7.07
C GLU A 192 9.52 11.17 8.17
N ARG A 193 8.75 11.93 8.96
CA ARG A 193 7.93 11.40 10.06
C ARG A 193 6.61 10.83 9.57
N THR A 194 5.99 11.46 8.57
CA THR A 194 4.65 11.08 8.09
C THR A 194 4.67 10.38 6.74
N GLY A 195 5.74 10.52 5.97
CA GLY A 195 5.88 10.01 4.61
C GLY A 195 5.20 10.86 3.53
N TYR A 196 4.51 11.94 3.90
CA TYR A 196 3.82 12.82 2.94
C TYR A 196 4.79 13.64 2.10
N TRP A 197 4.36 13.91 0.86
CA TRP A 197 5.13 14.69 -0.11
C TRP A 197 4.62 16.12 -0.22
N PHE A 198 5.53 17.03 -0.52
CA PHE A 198 5.25 18.43 -0.81
C PHE A 198 5.89 18.82 -2.13
N PHE A 199 5.17 19.61 -2.93
CA PHE A 199 5.62 20.07 -4.24
C PHE A 199 5.67 21.58 -4.24
N LYS A 200 6.87 22.16 -4.27
CA LYS A 200 7.09 23.61 -4.30
C LYS A 200 7.40 24.06 -5.72
N ASN A 201 6.70 25.07 -6.21
CA ASN A 201 7.06 25.70 -7.46
C ASN A 201 8.29 26.63 -7.25
N PRO A 202 9.42 26.40 -7.93
CA PRO A 202 10.66 27.14 -7.67
C PRO A 202 10.62 28.60 -8.12
N TRP A 203 9.67 28.98 -8.99
CA TRP A 203 9.52 30.37 -9.44
C TRP A 203 8.72 31.22 -8.46
N SER A 204 7.55 30.76 -8.04
CA SER A 204 6.66 31.50 -7.13
C SER A 204 7.00 31.28 -5.65
N GLY A 205 7.66 30.15 -5.33
CA GLY A 205 7.85 29.70 -3.96
C GLY A 205 6.59 29.09 -3.31
N LEU A 206 5.48 28.99 -4.04
CA LEU A 206 4.23 28.42 -3.55
C LEU A 206 4.23 26.90 -3.66
N TYR A 207 3.50 26.24 -2.76
CA TYR A 207 3.27 24.80 -2.76
C TYR A 207 2.00 24.45 -3.55
N MET A 208 2.01 23.32 -4.25
CA MET A 208 0.80 22.76 -4.84
C MET A 208 -0.16 22.33 -3.73
N GLY A 209 -1.37 22.85 -3.70
CA GLY A 209 -2.36 22.50 -2.69
C GLY A 209 -3.77 22.93 -3.08
N ILE A 210 -4.66 23.02 -2.11
CA ILE A 210 -6.03 23.53 -2.28
C ILE A 210 -6.26 24.72 -1.35
N ALA A 211 -7.30 25.50 -1.63
CA ALA A 211 -7.71 26.58 -0.74
C ALA A 211 -8.41 26.01 0.51
N GLY A 212 -7.99 26.42 1.71
CA GLY A 212 -8.67 26.10 2.97
C GLY A 212 -8.21 24.82 3.66
N ASP A 213 -9.03 24.34 4.60
CA ASP A 213 -8.82 23.08 5.34
C ASP A 213 -9.14 21.88 4.43
N THR A 214 -8.36 20.81 4.54
CA THR A 214 -8.56 19.57 3.77
C THR A 214 -9.91 18.91 4.06
N SER A 215 -10.51 19.18 5.23
CA SER A 215 -11.87 18.76 5.58
C SER A 215 -12.96 19.34 4.65
N ALA A 216 -12.66 20.44 3.95
CA ALA A 216 -13.55 21.10 2.99
C ALA A 216 -13.31 20.65 1.54
N ALA A 217 -12.39 19.72 1.29
CA ALA A 217 -12.12 19.24 -0.05
C ALA A 217 -13.29 18.40 -0.59
N ASP A 218 -13.77 18.76 -1.77
CA ASP A 218 -14.88 18.12 -2.47
C ASP A 218 -14.60 17.93 -3.97
N CYS A 219 -15.58 17.35 -4.68
CA CYS A 219 -15.53 17.30 -6.13
C CYS A 219 -15.44 18.72 -6.69
N TRP A 220 -14.51 18.95 -7.61
CA TRP A 220 -14.22 20.26 -8.23
C TRP A 220 -13.42 21.24 -7.38
N THR A 221 -13.00 20.86 -6.16
CA THR A 221 -12.00 21.64 -5.43
C THR A 221 -10.77 21.86 -6.29
N ARG A 222 -10.41 23.13 -6.49
CA ARG A 222 -9.37 23.54 -7.43
C ARG A 222 -7.98 23.46 -6.78
N ILE A 223 -7.02 22.93 -7.54
CA ILE A 223 -5.61 23.00 -7.17
C ILE A 223 -5.08 24.42 -7.42
N ILE A 224 -4.39 24.96 -6.43
CA ILE A 224 -3.80 26.31 -6.43
C ILE A 224 -2.39 26.28 -5.81
N GLY A 225 -1.64 27.35 -6.00
CA GLY A 225 -0.44 27.65 -5.23
C GLY A 225 -0.79 28.20 -3.85
N VAL A 226 -0.29 27.57 -2.79
CA VAL A 226 -0.48 27.97 -1.39
C VAL A 226 0.85 28.30 -0.71
N PRO A 227 0.87 29.23 0.27
CA PRO A 227 2.12 29.66 0.89
C PRO A 227 2.71 28.65 1.89
N LYS A 228 1.91 27.71 2.40
CA LYS A 228 2.35 26.68 3.35
C LYS A 228 2.46 25.31 2.67
N PRO A 229 3.37 24.41 3.12
CA PRO A 229 3.42 23.05 2.61
C PRO A 229 2.07 22.37 2.72
N PHE A 230 1.60 21.82 1.61
CA PHE A 230 0.38 21.04 1.55
C PHE A 230 0.76 19.57 1.32
N ALA A 231 0.33 18.71 2.25
CA ALA A 231 0.70 17.30 2.24
C ALA A 231 -0.06 16.53 1.15
N TRP A 232 0.68 15.85 0.29
CA TRP A 232 0.17 14.92 -0.70
C TRP A 232 0.54 13.50 -0.34
N ASP A 233 -0.42 12.60 -0.47
CA ASP A 233 -0.13 11.17 -0.59
C ASP A 233 0.11 10.85 -2.08
N ILE A 234 1.21 10.17 -2.37
CA ILE A 234 1.56 9.77 -3.74
C ILE A 234 1.34 8.27 -3.86
N VAL A 235 0.26 7.92 -4.55
CA VAL A 235 -0.10 6.53 -4.82
C VAL A 235 0.30 6.19 -6.26
N PRO A 236 1.26 5.27 -6.48
CA PRO A 236 1.66 4.84 -7.82
C PRO A 236 0.49 4.18 -8.57
N GLU A 237 0.11 4.74 -9.72
CA GLU A 237 -0.85 4.10 -10.62
C GLU A 237 -0.13 2.98 -11.41
N ARG A 238 -0.53 1.71 -11.22
CA ARG A 238 0.02 0.57 -11.97
C ARG A 238 -1.02 -0.12 -12.85
N ALA A 239 -1.62 0.64 -13.77
CA ALA A 239 -2.39 0.10 -14.87
C ALA A 239 -1.47 -0.67 -15.86
N ASN A 240 -1.76 -1.97 -16.00
CA ASN A 240 -1.37 -2.93 -17.04
C ASN A 240 0.09 -3.02 -17.53
N GLY A 241 0.69 -4.20 -17.30
CA GLY A 241 1.75 -4.75 -18.14
C GLY A 241 3.14 -4.22 -17.85
N ALA A 242 3.94 -5.04 -17.17
CA ALA A 242 5.38 -4.95 -17.28
C ALA A 242 5.78 -5.15 -18.75
N ASN A 243 6.00 -4.06 -19.46
CA ASN A 243 6.97 -4.02 -20.54
C ASN A 243 7.85 -2.81 -20.28
N GLY A 244 8.99 -3.09 -19.66
CA GLY A 244 10.00 -2.09 -19.37
C GLY A 244 10.42 -1.38 -20.65
N LYS A 245 10.07 -0.10 -20.74
CA LYS A 245 10.92 0.92 -21.32
C LYS A 245 10.82 2.14 -20.42
N SER A 246 11.73 2.20 -19.45
CA SER A 246 12.08 3.45 -18.82
C SER A 246 12.65 4.36 -19.91
N TYR A 247 11.89 5.37 -20.31
CA TYR A 247 12.48 6.51 -21.00
C TYR A 247 13.20 7.32 -19.92
N ARG A 248 14.53 7.28 -19.97
CA ARG A 248 15.40 8.26 -19.32
C ARG A 248 15.19 9.63 -19.96
#